data_AF-A0A6M3LRU4-F1
#
_entry.id   AF-A0A6M3LRU4-F1
#
_cell.length_a   1.000
_cell.length_b   1.000
_cell.length_c   1.000
_cell.angle_alpha   90.00
_cell.angle_beta   90.00
_cell.angle_gamma   90.00
#
_symmetry.space_group_name_H-M   'P 1'
#
loop_
_entity.id
_entity.type
_entity.pdbx_description
1 polymer ?
#
loop_
_entity_poly.entity_id
_entity_poly.type
_entity_poly.pdbx_seq_one_letter_code
_entity_poly.pdbx_strand_id
1 'polypeptide(L)' 'MNKYYYACTHRPPSPGAVPRGFIEYLSSDKRGRYGVIAYTRILTDVEVYNYELKEVN' A
#
# COMPACT_ATOMS: atom_id res chain seq x y z
N MET A 1 17.47 -4.91 0.86
CA MET A 1 16.49 -4.09 0.10
C MET A 1 15.54 -3.46 1.10
N ASN A 2 15.34 -2.15 1.02
CA ASN A 2 14.37 -1.46 1.87
C ASN A 2 12.96 -1.70 1.32
N LYS A 3 12.00 -1.92 2.23
CA LYS A 3 10.58 -2.07 1.91
C LYS A 3 9.84 -0.86 2.45
N TYR A 4 9.01 -0.25 1.61
CA TYR A 4 8.15 0.88 1.97
C TYR A 4 6.72 0.40 2.06
N TYR A 5 6.08 0.60 3.21
CA TYR A 5 4.79 0.00 3.53
C TYR A 5 3.67 1.03 3.45
N TYR A 6 2.54 0.61 2.88
CA TYR A 6 1.37 1.44 2.69
C TYR A 6 0.12 0.68 3.11
N ALA A 7 -0.65 1.26 4.03
CA ALA A 7 -1.90 0.71 4.53
C ALA A 7 -3.03 0.89 3.51
N CYS A 8 -3.74 -0.19 3.23
CA CYS A 8 -4.97 -0.20 2.45
C CYS A 8 -6.14 0.18 3.36
N THR A 9 -6.60 1.44 3.30
CA THR A 9 -7.59 2.00 4.24
C THR A 9 -9.02 1.94 3.73
N HIS A 10 -9.24 2.27 2.45
CA HIS A 10 -10.58 2.39 1.85
C HIS A 10 -11.03 1.14 1.10
N ARG A 11 -10.10 0.42 0.49
CA ARG A 11 -10.36 -0.75 -0.34
C ARG A 11 -9.25 -1.80 -0.22
N PRO A 12 -9.56 -3.11 -0.40
CA PRO A 12 -8.54 -4.15 -0.48
C PRO A 12 -7.68 -4.00 -1.74
N PRO A 13 -6.46 -4.54 -1.75
CA PRO A 13 -5.62 -4.51 -2.94
C PRO A 13 -6.23 -5.34 -4.06
N SER A 14 -6.45 -4.70 -5.20
CA SER A 14 -6.95 -5.31 -6.44
C SER A 14 -6.43 -4.53 -7.65
N PRO A 15 -6.51 -5.08 -8.87
CA PRO A 15 -6.14 -4.34 -10.08
C PRO A 15 -6.89 -3.01 -10.18
N GLY A 16 -6.16 -1.91 -10.29
CA GLY A 16 -6.72 -0.54 -10.32
C GLY A 16 -7.01 0.08 -8.95
N ALA A 17 -6.95 -0.70 -7.86
CA ALA A 17 -7.12 -0.18 -6.50
C ALA A 17 -5.81 0.27 -5.86
N VAL A 18 -4.66 -0.21 -6.36
CA VAL A 18 -3.30 0.11 -5.88
C VAL A 18 -2.35 0.32 -7.07
N PRO A 19 -1.23 1.04 -6.88
CA PRO A 19 -0.17 1.12 -7.89
C PRO A 19 0.34 -0.27 -8.29
N ARG A 20 0.88 -0.38 -9.51
CA ARG A 20 1.47 -1.64 -9.98
C ARG A 20 2.80 -1.90 -9.27
N GLY A 21 3.08 -3.17 -9.03
CA GLY A 21 4.41 -3.63 -8.59
C GLY A 21 4.63 -3.63 -7.07
N PHE A 22 3.56 -3.78 -6.27
CA PHE A 22 3.77 -4.17 -4.88
C PHE A 22 4.43 -5.56 -4.83
N ILE A 23 5.35 -5.73 -3.90
CA ILE A 23 6.15 -6.96 -3.75
C ILE A 23 5.65 -7.86 -2.62
N GLU A 24 4.77 -7.33 -1.77
CA GLU A 24 4.25 -8.04 -0.61
C GLU A 24 2.88 -7.47 -0.22
N TYR A 25 2.01 -8.35 0.26
CA TYR A 25 0.73 -8.01 0.85
C TYR A 25 0.56 -8.74 2.19
N LEU A 26 0.39 -7.98 3.26
CA LEU A 26 0.21 -8.44 4.63
C LEU A 26 -1.25 -8.20 5.04
N SER A 27 -2.12 -9.17 4.76
CA SER A 27 -3.56 -9.06 5.04
C SER A 27 -3.90 -9.02 6.53
N SER A 28 -3.05 -9.60 7.39
CA SER A 28 -3.24 -9.63 8.85
C SER A 28 -2.70 -8.39 9.57
N ASP A 29 -2.02 -7.49 8.86
CA ASP A 29 -1.46 -6.28 9.45
C ASP A 29 -2.57 -5.25 9.72
N LYS A 30 -2.78 -4.93 11.00
CA LYS A 30 -3.88 -4.08 11.46
C LYS A 30 -3.65 -2.59 11.23
N ARG A 31 -2.49 -2.19 10.69
CA ARG A 31 -2.20 -0.78 10.33
C ARG A 31 -3.04 -0.30 9.15
N GLY A 32 -3.59 -1.22 8.34
CA GLY A 32 -4.60 -0.94 7.33
C GLY A 32 -5.89 -1.75 7.54
N ARG A 33 -7.04 -1.19 7.15
CA ARG A 33 -8.36 -1.86 7.24
C ARG A 33 -8.40 -3.15 6.43
N TYR A 34 -7.69 -3.17 5.30
CA TYR A 34 -7.58 -4.31 4.41
C TYR A 34 -6.15 -4.87 4.34
N GLY A 35 -5.33 -4.61 5.35
CA GLY A 35 -3.92 -4.98 5.38
C GLY A 35 -2.99 -3.90 4.82
N VAL A 36 -1.74 -4.31 4.59
CA VAL A 36 -0.65 -3.42 4.18
C VAL A 36 0.05 -4.01 2.95
N ILE A 37 0.42 -3.16 1.99
CA ILE A 37 1.22 -3.53 0.81
C ILE A 37 2.62 -2.92 0.90
N ALA A 38 3.62 -3.58 0.31
CA ALA A 38 5.00 -3.08 0.29
C ALA A 38 5.55 -2.86 -1.12
N TYR A 39 6.40 -1.85 -1.29
CA TYR A 39 7.13 -1.55 -2.52
C TYR A 39 8.64 -1.47 -2.26
N THR A 40 9.44 -1.66 -3.31
CA THR A 40 10.90 -1.43 -3.29
C THR A 40 11.28 0.03 -3.53
N ARG A 41 10.29 0.91 -3.70
CA ARG A 41 10.43 2.35 -3.89
C ARG A 41 9.39 3.08 -3.05
N ILE A 42 9.65 4.34 -2.77
CA ILE A 42 8.65 5.27 -2.23
C ILE A 42 7.62 5.55 -3.33
N LEU A 43 6.34 5.48 -2.98
CA LEU A 43 5.25 5.96 -3.83
C LEU A 43 5.22 7.48 -3.80
N THR A 44 4.92 8.09 -4.94
CA THR A 44 4.72 9.54 -5.01
C THR A 44 3.47 9.95 -4.23
N ASP A 45 3.42 11.21 -3.77
CA ASP A 45 2.22 11.76 -3.11
C ASP A 45 0.95 11.61 -3.97
N VAL A 46 1.09 11.74 -5.30
CA VAL A 46 0.00 11.55 -6.25
C VAL A 46 -0.49 10.09 -6.26
N GLU A 47 0.42 9.11 -6.22
CA GLU A 47 0.04 7.70 -6.09
C GLU A 47 -0.61 7.41 -4.75
N VAL A 48 -0.03 7.91 -3.65
CA VAL A 48 -0.62 7.72 -2.31
C VAL A 48 -2.03 8.30 -2.24
N TYR A 49 -2.22 9.51 -2.80
CA TYR A 49 -3.52 10.17 -2.86
C TYR A 49 -4.52 9.46 -3.77
N ASN A 50 -4.18 9.21 -5.04
CA ASN A 50 -5.10 8.60 -6.02
C ASN A 50 -5.53 7.17 -5.65
N TYR A 51 -4.67 6.46 -4.91
CA TYR A 51 -4.97 5.11 -4.44
C TYR A 51 -5.43 5.05 -2.98
N GLU A 52 -5.62 6.21 -2.34
CA GLU A 52 -6.16 6.33 -0.98
C GLU A 52 -5.36 5.50 0.04
N LEU A 53 -4.04 5.46 -0.16
CA LEU A 53 -3.10 4.73 0.68
C LEU A 53 -2.62 5.61 1.83
N LYS A 54 -2.13 4.98 2.89
CA LYS A 54 -1.48 5.68 4.01
C LYS A 54 -0.10 5.09 4.25
N GLU A 55 0.93 5.92 4.23
CA GLU A 55 2.29 5.48 4.56
C GLU A 55 2.35 4.93 5.99
N VAL A 56 3.12 3.86 6.16
CA VAL A 56 3.27 3.18 7.43
C VAL A 56 4.76 3.09 7.75
N ASN A 57 5.15 3.77 8.83
CA ASN A 57 6.49 3.67 9.41
C ASN A 57 6.74 2.30 10.07
#